data_AF-A0A8H4XTK2-F1
#
_entry.id   AF-A0A8H4XTK2-F1
#
_cell.length_a   1.000
_cell.length_b   1.000
_cell.length_c   1.000
_cell.angle_alpha   90.00
_cell.angle_beta   90.00
_cell.angle_gamma   90.00
#
_symmetry.space_group_name_H-M   'P 1'
#
loop_
_entity.id
_entity.type
_entity.pdbx_description
1 polymer ?
#
loop_
_entity_poly.entity_id
_entity_poly.type
_entity_poly.pdbx_seq_one_letter_code
_entity_poly.pdbx_strand_id
1 'polypeptide(L)'
;LLPLKFVGTSRCYRAEAGARGVDTKGLYRVHEFTKVELFGWSNNPRSDTPDPLFERCTPLNELFNELGEIQVEILTALNLPCRILEMPTGDLGASATRKRDIEALFPSRLRAVESETGYSGYDLETGWGEVTSASICTDYQSRRLGTRIRTSQGEKSRYPLTVNGTAVAVPRVLAAILENCWDEEREVVVVPEVLRQWMGGIETIGKK
;
A
#
# COMPACT_ATOMS: atom_id res chain seq x y z
N LEU A 1 -22.52 7.03 12.44
CA LEU A 1 -22.27 6.80 10.99
C LEU A 1 -20.77 6.66 10.67
N LEU A 2 -19.86 7.00 11.60
CA LEU A 2 -18.46 6.58 11.49
C LEU A 2 -18.33 5.11 11.96
N PRO A 3 -17.39 4.32 11.41
CA PRO A 3 -16.40 4.73 10.41
C PRO A 3 -16.99 4.88 9.00
N LEU A 4 -16.39 5.77 8.19
CA LEU A 4 -16.64 5.85 6.76
C LEU A 4 -15.42 5.26 6.03
N LYS A 5 -15.65 4.30 5.13
CA LYS A 5 -14.61 3.61 4.37
C LYS A 5 -14.82 3.86 2.88
N PHE A 6 -13.76 4.21 2.18
CA PHE A 6 -13.79 4.55 0.76
C PHE A 6 -12.69 3.82 0.00
N VAL A 7 -13.00 3.45 -1.24
CA VAL A 7 -12.04 2.96 -2.23
C VAL A 7 -12.06 3.93 -3.40
N GLY A 8 -10.88 4.37 -3.84
CA GLY A 8 -10.73 5.29 -4.96
C GLY A 8 -9.73 4.76 -5.98
N THR A 9 -10.14 4.69 -7.24
CA THR A 9 -9.25 4.35 -8.36
C THR A 9 -8.96 5.61 -9.17
N SER A 10 -7.68 5.93 -9.39
CA SER A 10 -7.31 7.15 -10.12
C SER A 10 -5.96 7.06 -10.82
N ARG A 11 -5.73 7.98 -11.76
CA ARG A 11 -4.41 8.31 -12.28
C ARG A 11 -3.69 9.24 -11.30
N CYS A 12 -2.49 8.86 -10.92
CA CYS A 12 -1.60 9.60 -10.03
C CYS A 12 -0.48 10.20 -10.86
N TYR A 13 -0.20 11.49 -10.64
CA TYR A 13 0.86 12.23 -11.31
C TYR A 13 1.91 12.67 -10.29
N ARG A 14 3.18 12.32 -10.52
CA ARG A 14 4.30 12.69 -9.66
C ARG A 14 5.45 13.28 -10.47
N ALA A 15 5.99 14.40 -10.00
CA ALA A 15 7.14 15.06 -10.63
C ALA A 15 8.43 14.25 -10.51
N GLU A 16 8.54 13.36 -9.51
CA GLU A 16 9.75 12.57 -9.20
C GLU A 16 11.03 13.44 -9.07
N ALA A 17 10.86 14.68 -8.60
CA ALA A 17 11.95 15.61 -8.37
C ALA A 17 12.92 15.02 -7.32
N GLY A 18 14.20 14.90 -7.68
CA GLY A 18 15.24 14.33 -6.82
C GLY A 18 15.60 12.86 -7.11
N ALA A 19 14.84 12.14 -7.95
CA ALA A 19 15.10 10.73 -8.26
C ALA A 19 16.13 10.49 -9.39
N ARG A 20 17.06 11.44 -9.62
CA ARG A 20 17.97 11.41 -10.78
C ARG A 20 18.93 10.21 -10.66
N GLY A 21 18.63 9.13 -11.39
CA GLY A 21 19.48 7.93 -11.50
C GLY A 21 19.09 6.72 -10.63
N VAL A 22 18.03 6.81 -9.82
CA VAL A 22 17.54 5.69 -8.98
C VAL A 22 16.24 5.15 -9.57
N ASP A 23 16.21 3.85 -9.90
CA ASP A 23 15.02 3.12 -10.41
C ASP A 23 14.35 3.72 -11.66
N THR A 24 15.10 4.37 -12.55
CA THR A 24 14.56 5.06 -13.73
C THR A 24 14.17 4.12 -14.88
N LYS A 25 14.56 2.83 -14.83
CA LYS A 25 14.25 1.84 -15.86
C LYS A 25 13.04 1.01 -15.46
N GLY A 26 12.11 0.81 -16.40
CA GLY A 26 10.93 -0.04 -16.22
C GLY A 26 9.72 0.68 -15.62
N LEU A 27 8.82 -0.10 -15.00
CA LEU A 27 7.50 0.37 -14.57
C LEU A 27 7.44 0.86 -13.11
N TYR A 28 8.53 0.73 -12.36
CA TYR A 28 8.48 0.90 -10.91
C TYR A 28 8.38 2.35 -10.45
N ARG A 29 9.06 3.27 -11.14
CA ARG A 29 9.03 4.71 -10.89
C ARG A 29 8.74 5.45 -12.19
N VAL A 30 7.52 5.96 -12.31
CA VAL A 30 7.00 6.64 -13.49
C VAL A 30 6.24 7.90 -13.10
N HIS A 31 6.14 8.87 -14.00
CA HIS A 31 5.44 10.13 -13.74
C HIS A 31 3.93 9.98 -13.66
N GLU A 32 3.36 9.02 -14.39
CA GLU A 32 1.93 8.71 -14.37
C GLU A 32 1.73 7.23 -14.06
N PHE A 33 0.86 6.94 -13.11
CA PHE A 33 0.46 5.57 -12.80
C PHE A 33 -0.97 5.47 -12.29
N THR A 34 -1.58 4.29 -12.43
CA THR A 34 -2.88 4.00 -11.81
C THR A 34 -2.67 3.48 -10.39
N LYS A 35 -3.52 3.93 -9.46
CA LYS A 35 -3.52 3.48 -8.06
C LYS A 35 -4.94 3.17 -7.60
N VAL A 36 -5.09 2.09 -6.83
CA VAL A 36 -6.27 1.85 -5.99
C VAL A 36 -5.93 2.27 -4.56
N GLU A 37 -6.66 3.25 -4.04
CA GLU A 37 -6.47 3.84 -2.70
C GLU A 37 -7.62 3.45 -1.77
N LEU A 38 -7.28 3.17 -0.52
CA LEU A 38 -8.17 2.98 0.61
C LEU A 38 -8.13 4.24 1.47
N PHE A 39 -9.29 4.70 1.92
CA PHE A 39 -9.38 5.84 2.83
C PHE A 39 -10.44 5.60 3.89
N GLY A 40 -10.12 5.94 5.14
CA GLY A 40 -11.00 5.75 6.29
C GLY A 40 -11.13 7.02 7.13
N TRP A 41 -12.36 7.36 7.52
CA TRP A 41 -12.64 8.31 8.59
C TRP A 41 -13.13 7.54 9.82
N SER A 42 -12.49 7.76 10.96
CA SER A 42 -12.92 7.26 12.26
C SER A 42 -13.36 8.40 13.18
N ASN A 43 -14.10 8.04 14.23
CA ASN A 43 -14.46 8.95 15.30
C ASN A 43 -13.21 9.38 16.09
N ASN A 44 -13.32 10.49 16.81
CA ASN A 44 -12.25 11.02 17.65
C ASN A 44 -12.68 11.02 19.12
N PRO A 45 -12.17 10.09 19.96
CA PRO A 45 -12.57 9.93 21.35
C PRO A 45 -12.29 11.11 22.28
N ARG A 46 -11.55 12.13 21.84
CA ARG A 46 -10.93 13.17 22.68
C ARG A 46 -11.90 14.08 23.48
N SER A 47 -13.15 13.69 23.72
CA SER A 47 -13.93 14.31 24.80
C SER A 47 -13.86 13.51 26.08
N ASP A 48 -13.78 14.25 27.16
CA ASP A 48 -13.88 13.78 28.54
C ASP A 48 -15.33 13.33 28.88
N THR A 49 -16.28 13.52 27.96
CA THR A 49 -17.66 13.04 28.06
C THR A 49 -17.83 11.66 27.42
N PRO A 50 -18.36 10.65 28.15
CA PRO A 50 -18.78 9.38 27.57
C PRO A 50 -19.97 9.59 26.63
N ASP A 51 -19.78 9.34 25.34
CA ASP A 51 -20.86 9.31 24.35
C ASP A 51 -21.28 7.85 24.12
N PRO A 52 -22.54 7.43 24.32
CA PRO A 52 -23.00 6.06 24.03
C PRO A 52 -22.79 5.62 22.58
N LEU A 53 -22.63 6.56 21.63
CA LEU A 53 -22.24 6.25 20.25
C LEU A 53 -20.76 5.88 20.11
N PHE A 54 -19.93 6.20 21.11
CA PHE A 54 -18.51 5.89 21.16
C PHE A 54 -18.24 4.39 21.24
N GLU A 55 -19.00 3.64 22.07
CA GLU A 55 -18.85 2.19 22.21
C GLU A 55 -19.11 1.41 20.91
N ARG A 56 -19.79 2.03 19.92
CA ARG A 56 -20.09 1.44 18.62
C ARG A 56 -19.14 1.86 17.50
N CYS A 57 -18.12 2.67 17.80
CA CYS A 57 -17.19 3.17 16.79
C CYS A 57 -15.97 2.25 16.66
N THR A 58 -15.64 1.86 15.42
CA THR A 58 -14.38 1.16 15.10
C THR A 58 -13.18 2.06 15.43
N PRO A 59 -12.31 1.67 16.38
CA PRO A 59 -11.06 2.34 16.68
C PRO A 59 -10.20 2.58 15.44
N LEU A 60 -9.44 3.68 15.44
CA LEU A 60 -8.54 4.04 14.34
C LEU A 60 -7.53 2.93 14.02
N ASN A 61 -7.06 2.22 15.05
CA ASN A 61 -6.15 1.09 14.89
C ASN A 61 -6.80 -0.11 14.21
N GLU A 62 -8.09 -0.34 14.41
CA GLU A 62 -8.82 -1.42 13.73
C GLU A 62 -8.97 -1.11 12.24
N LEU A 63 -9.33 0.13 11.86
CA LEU A 63 -9.33 0.53 10.45
C LEU A 63 -7.94 0.41 9.81
N PHE A 64 -6.89 0.78 10.56
CA PHE A 64 -5.52 0.65 10.07
C PHE A 64 -5.12 -0.81 9.85
N ASN A 65 -5.52 -1.72 10.73
CA ASN A 65 -5.29 -3.15 10.57
C ASN A 65 -6.10 -3.72 9.40
N GLU A 66 -7.36 -3.35 9.26
CA GLU A 66 -8.22 -3.75 8.12
C GLU A 66 -7.61 -3.32 6.77
N LEU A 67 -7.08 -2.10 6.68
CA LEU A 67 -6.35 -1.64 5.49
C LEU A 67 -5.15 -2.56 5.16
N GLY A 68 -4.40 -2.97 6.19
CA GLY A 68 -3.28 -3.90 6.05
C GLY A 68 -3.72 -5.30 5.65
N GLU A 69 -4.81 -5.81 6.22
CA GLU A 69 -5.39 -7.11 5.89
C GLU A 69 -5.82 -7.18 4.42
N ILE A 70 -6.50 -6.13 3.92
CA ILE A 70 -6.87 -6.01 2.50
C ILE A 70 -5.62 -6.03 1.61
N GLN A 71 -4.55 -5.32 1.99
CA GLN A 71 -3.30 -5.31 1.23
C GLN A 71 -2.63 -6.69 1.18
N VAL A 72 -2.58 -7.38 2.32
CA VAL A 72 -2.04 -8.74 2.41
C VAL A 72 -2.88 -9.70 1.58
N GLU A 73 -4.20 -9.66 1.70
CA GLU A 73 -5.12 -10.51 0.94
C GLU A 73 -4.90 -10.36 -0.58
N ILE A 74 -4.82 -9.13 -1.08
CA ILE A 74 -4.57 -8.86 -2.51
C ILE A 74 -3.22 -9.44 -2.95
N LEU A 75 -2.15 -9.19 -2.20
CA LEU A 75 -0.80 -9.64 -2.58
C LEU A 75 -0.63 -11.16 -2.47
N THR A 76 -1.25 -11.78 -1.47
CA THR A 76 -1.31 -13.25 -1.33
C THR A 76 -2.11 -13.88 -2.47
N ALA A 77 -3.25 -13.31 -2.84
CA ALA A 77 -4.06 -13.77 -3.97
C ALA A 77 -3.31 -13.69 -5.32
N LEU A 78 -2.40 -12.72 -5.45
CA LEU A 78 -1.50 -12.59 -6.60
C LEU A 78 -0.26 -13.50 -6.53
N ASN A 79 -0.10 -14.26 -5.45
CA ASN A 79 1.04 -15.15 -5.18
C ASN A 79 2.39 -14.42 -5.23
N LEU A 80 2.46 -13.22 -4.66
CA LEU A 80 3.69 -12.42 -4.62
C LEU A 80 4.46 -12.62 -3.29
N PRO A 81 5.77 -12.93 -3.33
CA PRO A 81 6.60 -12.95 -2.13
C PRO A 81 6.70 -11.53 -1.57
N CYS A 82 6.23 -11.35 -0.33
CA CYS A 82 6.13 -10.03 0.29
C CYS A 82 6.67 -10.02 1.73
N ARG A 83 7.07 -8.84 2.20
CA ARG A 83 7.36 -8.56 3.61
C ARG A 83 6.65 -7.30 4.07
N ILE A 84 6.27 -7.25 5.34
CA ILE A 84 5.61 -6.10 5.97
C ILE A 84 6.65 -5.38 6.83
N LEU A 85 6.77 -4.07 6.65
CA LEU A 85 7.66 -3.20 7.41
C LEU A 85 6.85 -2.20 8.22
N GLU A 86 7.20 -2.04 9.50
CA GLU A 86 6.75 -0.92 10.31
C GLU A 86 7.80 0.20 10.20
N MET A 87 7.40 1.36 9.70
CA MET A 87 8.35 2.40 9.31
C MET A 87 8.87 3.16 10.54
N PRO A 88 10.20 3.45 10.60
CA PRO A 88 10.75 4.26 11.67
C PRO A 88 10.24 5.70 11.56
N THR A 89 10.31 6.44 12.67
CA THR A 89 9.81 7.82 12.76
C THR A 89 10.46 8.78 11.76
N GLY A 90 11.73 8.53 11.39
CA GLY A 90 12.46 9.33 10.40
C GLY A 90 11.94 9.21 8.97
N ASP A 91 11.26 8.11 8.64
CA ASP A 91 10.73 7.84 7.30
C ASP A 91 9.21 8.10 7.19
N LEU A 92 8.61 8.67 8.24
CA LEU A 92 7.21 9.07 8.22
C LEU A 92 7.03 10.36 7.43
N GLY A 93 6.05 10.36 6.51
CA GLY A 93 5.58 11.58 5.87
C GLY A 93 4.93 12.53 6.88
N ALA A 94 4.91 13.82 6.58
CA ALA A 94 4.49 14.87 7.52
C ALA A 94 3.09 14.69 8.15
N SER A 95 2.18 13.96 7.51
CA SER A 95 0.84 13.69 8.04
C SER A 95 0.73 12.41 8.84
N ALA A 96 1.68 11.48 8.73
CA ALA A 96 1.60 10.15 9.31
C ALA A 96 2.17 10.11 10.72
N THR A 97 1.45 9.48 11.65
CA THR A 97 1.93 9.16 13.01
C THR A 97 2.37 7.71 13.14
N ARG A 98 1.95 6.85 12.21
CA ARG A 98 2.33 5.44 12.08
C ARG A 98 2.17 5.04 10.62
N LYS A 99 3.10 4.25 10.08
CA LYS A 99 3.06 3.77 8.69
C LYS A 99 3.55 2.33 8.62
N ARG A 100 2.84 1.51 7.84
CA ARG A 100 3.31 0.20 7.40
C ARG A 100 3.45 0.20 5.89
N ASP A 101 4.55 -0.32 5.41
CA ASP A 101 4.77 -0.58 3.99
C ASP A 101 4.78 -2.10 3.75
N ILE A 102 4.29 -2.53 2.59
CA ILE A 102 4.51 -3.91 2.14
C ILE A 102 5.36 -3.85 0.89
N GLU A 103 6.46 -4.60 0.93
CA GLU A 103 7.40 -4.72 -0.16
C GLU A 103 7.25 -6.09 -0.82
N ALA A 104 7.25 -6.10 -2.16
CA ALA A 104 7.33 -7.33 -2.94
C ALA A 104 8.79 -7.58 -3.35
N LEU A 105 9.13 -8.85 -3.56
CA LEU A 105 10.44 -9.23 -4.07
C LEU A 105 10.50 -9.02 -5.59
N PHE A 106 11.56 -8.38 -6.07
CA PHE A 106 11.92 -8.20 -7.47
C PHE A 106 13.21 -8.95 -7.76
N PRO A 107 13.15 -10.19 -8.28
CA PRO A 107 14.32 -10.98 -8.66
C PRO A 107 15.35 -10.22 -9.50
N SER A 108 14.90 -9.34 -10.40
CA SER A 108 15.77 -8.55 -11.27
C SER A 108 16.70 -7.57 -10.53
N ARG A 109 16.40 -7.28 -9.25
CA ARG A 109 17.16 -6.36 -8.40
C ARG A 109 18.15 -7.04 -7.47
N LEU A 110 18.06 -8.37 -7.34
CA LEU A 110 18.94 -9.14 -6.47
C LEU A 110 20.41 -9.00 -6.92
N ARG A 111 21.25 -8.56 -5.99
CA ARG A 111 22.69 -8.45 -6.22
C ARG A 111 23.39 -9.70 -5.72
N ALA A 112 24.35 -10.19 -6.50
CA ALA A 112 25.21 -11.28 -6.07
C ALA A 112 26.11 -10.82 -4.91
N VAL A 113 26.28 -11.69 -3.92
CA VAL A 113 27.26 -11.53 -2.85
C VAL A 113 28.39 -12.52 -3.12
N GLU A 114 29.60 -11.99 -3.32
CA GLU A 114 30.80 -12.82 -3.39
C GLU A 114 31.14 -13.30 -1.98
N SER A 115 31.26 -14.62 -1.79
CA SER A 115 31.84 -15.17 -0.56
C SER A 115 33.31 -15.52 -0.77
N GLU A 116 34.12 -15.29 0.26
CA GLU A 116 35.51 -15.75 0.31
C GLU A 116 35.64 -17.29 0.26
N THR A 117 34.54 -18.00 0.52
CA THR A 117 34.46 -19.47 0.54
C THR A 117 34.01 -20.09 -0.80
N GLY A 118 33.79 -19.26 -1.84
CA GLY A 118 33.39 -19.73 -3.18
C GLY A 118 31.91 -20.04 -3.34
N TYR A 119 31.06 -19.70 -2.36
CA TYR A 119 29.60 -19.83 -2.45
C TYR A 119 28.98 -18.47 -2.76
N SER A 120 28.66 -18.21 -4.03
CA SER A 120 27.97 -16.98 -4.44
C SER A 120 26.47 -17.11 -4.15
N GLY A 121 25.92 -16.25 -3.30
CA GLY A 121 24.49 -16.12 -3.03
C GLY A 121 23.92 -14.80 -3.54
N TYR A 122 22.64 -14.55 -3.28
CA TYR A 122 22.01 -13.26 -3.55
C TYR A 122 21.72 -12.52 -2.25
N ASP A 123 21.95 -11.20 -2.24
CA ASP A 123 21.50 -10.33 -1.17
C ASP A 123 20.00 -10.04 -1.35
N LEU A 124 19.18 -10.75 -0.58
CA LEU A 124 17.73 -10.57 -0.60
C LEU A 124 17.32 -9.13 -0.25
N GLU A 125 18.10 -8.40 0.55
CA GLU A 125 17.75 -7.03 0.96
C GLU A 125 17.70 -6.06 -0.23
N THR A 126 18.48 -6.34 -1.28
CA THR A 126 18.49 -5.52 -2.51
C THR A 126 17.27 -5.77 -3.41
N GLY A 127 16.56 -6.88 -3.19
CA GLY A 127 15.45 -7.32 -4.03
C GLY A 127 14.10 -6.71 -3.68
N TRP A 128 13.93 -6.12 -2.49
CA TRP A 128 12.61 -5.67 -2.03
C TRP A 128 12.22 -4.30 -2.59
N GLY A 129 10.93 -4.11 -2.88
CA GLY A 129 10.38 -2.83 -3.27
C GLY A 129 8.92 -2.63 -2.84
N GLU A 130 8.63 -1.47 -2.22
CA GLU A 130 7.30 -1.03 -1.80
C GLU A 130 6.25 -1.14 -2.94
N VAL A 131 5.20 -1.91 -2.69
CA VAL A 131 4.02 -2.04 -3.57
C VAL A 131 2.75 -1.48 -2.94
N THR A 132 2.69 -1.44 -1.61
CA THR A 132 1.57 -0.88 -0.84
C THR A 132 2.09 -0.12 0.38
N SER A 133 1.24 0.73 0.93
CA SER A 133 1.51 1.45 2.17
C SER A 133 0.21 1.79 2.88
N ALA A 134 0.20 1.83 4.21
CA ALA A 134 -0.92 2.25 5.02
C ALA A 134 -0.42 3.25 6.07
N SER A 135 -1.21 4.27 6.41
CA SER A 135 -0.83 5.29 7.38
C SER A 135 -1.98 5.69 8.29
N ILE A 136 -1.66 5.89 9.57
CA ILE A 136 -2.50 6.61 10.51
C ILE A 136 -2.13 8.08 10.45
N CYS A 137 -3.09 8.94 10.14
CA CYS A 137 -2.89 10.38 10.00
C CYS A 137 -3.55 11.21 11.11
N THR A 138 -4.27 10.56 12.04
CA THR A 138 -5.00 11.21 13.14
C THR A 138 -5.89 12.35 12.67
N ASP A 139 -5.94 13.49 13.36
CA ASP A 139 -6.72 14.67 12.94
C ASP A 139 -5.91 15.65 12.06
N TYR A 140 -4.71 15.26 11.60
CA TYR A 140 -3.82 16.13 10.80
C TYR A 140 -4.49 16.61 9.52
N GLN A 141 -5.04 15.68 8.74
CA GLN A 141 -5.68 15.96 7.46
C GLN A 141 -7.03 16.66 7.67
N SER A 142 -7.83 16.17 8.61
CA SER A 142 -9.17 16.70 8.89
C SER A 142 -9.13 18.14 9.41
N ARG A 143 -8.11 18.52 10.18
CA ARG A 143 -7.87 19.90 10.59
C ARG A 143 -7.62 20.83 9.42
N ARG A 144 -6.75 20.43 8.50
CA ARG A 144 -6.40 21.21 7.31
C ARG A 144 -7.58 21.38 6.35
N LEU A 145 -8.42 20.35 6.22
CA LEU A 145 -9.60 20.38 5.37
C LEU A 145 -10.81 21.07 6.02
N GLY A 146 -10.76 21.34 7.32
CA GLY A 146 -11.90 21.87 8.05
C GLY A 146 -13.05 20.86 8.23
N THR A 147 -12.81 19.55 8.06
CA THR A 147 -13.82 18.51 8.23
C THR A 147 -14.22 18.38 9.69
N ARG A 148 -15.52 18.29 9.99
CA ARG A 148 -16.05 18.17 11.37
C ARG A 148 -17.01 17.00 11.53
N ILE A 149 -16.96 16.40 12.71
CA ILE A 149 -18.01 15.55 13.25
C ILE A 149 -19.03 16.46 13.94
N ARG A 150 -20.28 16.38 13.49
CA ARG A 150 -21.41 17.03 14.17
C ARG A 150 -21.80 16.20 15.38
N THR A 151 -21.78 16.83 16.54
CA THR A 151 -22.18 16.26 17.83
C THR A 151 -23.63 16.67 18.18
N SER A 152 -24.19 16.11 19.25
CA SER A 152 -25.47 16.52 19.80
C SER A 152 -25.47 18.01 20.20
N GLN A 153 -26.66 18.63 20.29
CA GLN A 153 -26.78 20.06 20.60
C GLN A 153 -26.08 20.40 21.93
N GLY A 154 -25.13 21.34 21.87
CA GLY A 154 -24.37 21.83 23.03
C GLY A 154 -22.93 21.30 23.10
N GLU A 155 -22.59 20.22 22.40
CA GLU A 155 -21.22 19.72 22.34
C GLU A 155 -20.37 20.45 21.28
N LYS A 156 -19.08 20.64 21.58
CA LYS A 156 -18.12 21.21 20.61
C LYS A 156 -17.91 20.22 19.46
N SER A 157 -17.99 20.74 18.23
CA SER A 157 -17.65 19.98 17.02
C SER A 157 -16.23 19.42 17.11
N ARG A 158 -16.02 18.21 16.61
CA ARG A 158 -14.72 17.51 16.67
C ARG A 158 -14.16 17.28 15.28
N TYR A 159 -12.87 17.01 15.19
CA TYR A 159 -12.22 16.62 13.94
C TYR A 159 -12.15 15.10 13.86
N PRO A 160 -12.63 14.46 12.78
CA PRO A 160 -12.49 13.02 12.61
C PRO A 160 -11.02 12.62 12.45
N LEU A 161 -10.71 11.38 12.81
CA LEU A 161 -9.39 10.78 12.59
C LEU A 161 -9.34 10.12 11.22
N THR A 162 -8.19 10.13 10.55
CA THR A 162 -8.03 9.61 9.19
C THR A 162 -6.99 8.50 9.12
N VAL A 163 -7.28 7.49 8.30
CA VAL A 163 -6.31 6.53 7.76
C VAL A 163 -6.38 6.55 6.25
N ASN A 164 -5.26 6.29 5.59
CA ASN A 164 -5.23 6.05 4.15
C ASN A 164 -4.23 4.95 3.83
N GLY A 165 -4.41 4.26 2.71
CA GLY A 165 -3.46 3.26 2.25
C GLY A 165 -3.58 2.94 0.77
N THR A 166 -2.45 2.67 0.14
CA THR A 166 -2.40 2.17 -1.23
C THR A 166 -2.80 0.69 -1.22
N ALA A 167 -3.95 0.31 -1.76
CA ALA A 167 -4.27 -1.11 -1.93
C ALA A 167 -3.36 -1.74 -2.98
N VAL A 168 -3.18 -1.05 -4.12
CA VAL A 168 -2.37 -1.51 -5.26
C VAL A 168 -1.78 -0.30 -5.98
N ALA A 169 -0.45 -0.20 -6.02
CA ALA A 169 0.26 0.61 -7.00
C ALA A 169 0.42 -0.19 -8.30
N VAL A 170 -0.49 0.02 -9.27
CA VAL A 170 -0.68 -0.91 -10.41
C VAL A 170 0.61 -1.20 -11.18
N PRO A 171 1.45 -0.22 -11.56
CA PRO A 171 2.67 -0.54 -12.30
C PRO A 171 3.72 -1.32 -11.50
N ARG A 172 3.80 -1.10 -10.19
CA ARG A 172 4.75 -1.82 -9.32
C ARG A 172 4.32 -3.27 -9.11
N VAL A 173 3.03 -3.47 -8.85
CA VAL A 173 2.45 -4.83 -8.72
C VAL A 173 2.51 -5.56 -10.05
N LEU A 174 2.25 -4.89 -11.18
CA LEU A 174 2.42 -5.48 -12.50
C LEU A 174 3.88 -5.90 -12.74
N ALA A 175 4.86 -5.07 -12.41
CA ALA A 175 6.26 -5.44 -12.51
C ALA A 175 6.60 -6.65 -11.62
N ALA A 176 6.07 -6.71 -10.39
CA ALA A 176 6.28 -7.85 -9.50
C ALA A 176 5.67 -9.14 -10.08
N ILE A 177 4.48 -9.08 -10.70
CA ILE A 177 3.86 -10.23 -11.39
C ILE A 177 4.71 -10.67 -12.58
N LEU A 178 5.18 -9.73 -13.41
CA LEU A 178 5.99 -10.05 -14.58
C LEU A 178 7.27 -10.80 -14.20
N GLU A 179 7.89 -10.47 -13.07
CA GLU A 179 9.12 -11.14 -12.61
C GLU A 179 8.85 -12.45 -11.87
N ASN A 180 7.91 -12.46 -10.92
CA ASN A 180 7.67 -13.64 -10.07
C ASN A 180 6.85 -14.73 -10.77
N CYS A 181 6.14 -14.38 -11.85
CA CYS A 181 5.36 -15.33 -12.63
C CYS A 181 6.00 -15.64 -13.99
N TRP A 182 7.27 -15.29 -14.22
CA TRP A 182 8.01 -15.69 -15.41
C TRP A 182 8.37 -17.18 -15.35
N ASP A 183 8.04 -17.89 -16.43
CA ASP A 183 8.41 -19.29 -16.67
C ASP A 183 9.49 -19.32 -17.75
N GLU A 184 10.73 -19.56 -17.34
CA GLU A 184 11.91 -19.57 -18.23
C GLU A 184 11.85 -20.71 -19.27
N GLU A 185 11.32 -21.88 -18.90
CA GLU A 185 11.25 -23.03 -19.82
C GLU A 185 10.25 -22.79 -20.94
N ARG A 186 9.14 -22.12 -20.62
CA ARG A 186 8.05 -21.83 -21.57
C ARG A 186 8.17 -20.45 -22.23
N GLU A 187 9.12 -19.62 -21.82
CA GLU A 187 9.26 -18.21 -22.21
C GLU A 187 7.95 -17.39 -22.10
N VAL A 188 7.19 -17.59 -21.03
CA VAL A 188 5.92 -16.89 -20.80
C VAL A 188 5.79 -16.37 -19.38
N VAL A 189 4.95 -15.34 -19.20
CA VAL A 189 4.44 -14.96 -17.88
C VAL A 189 3.17 -15.74 -17.61
N VAL A 190 3.15 -16.53 -16.54
CA VAL A 190 1.95 -17.18 -16.02
C VAL A 190 1.04 -16.14 -15.38
N VAL A 191 -0.22 -16.08 -15.80
CA VAL A 191 -1.19 -15.14 -15.23
C VAL A 191 -1.69 -15.68 -13.89
N PRO A 192 -1.58 -14.91 -12.78
CA PRO A 192 -2.16 -15.28 -11.49
C PRO A 192 -3.63 -15.66 -11.63
N GLU A 193 -4.05 -16.75 -11.00
CA GLU A 193 -5.39 -17.34 -11.18
C GLU A 193 -6.51 -16.32 -10.95
N VAL A 194 -6.38 -15.49 -9.92
CA VAL A 194 -7.36 -14.46 -9.56
C VAL A 194 -7.57 -13.40 -10.64
N LEU A 195 -6.61 -13.22 -11.56
CA LEU A 195 -6.69 -12.27 -12.67
C LEU A 195 -7.32 -12.89 -13.93
N ARG A 196 -7.29 -14.21 -14.10
CA ARG A 196 -7.70 -14.87 -15.36
C ARG A 196 -9.14 -14.55 -15.76
N GLN A 197 -10.07 -14.50 -14.79
CA GLN A 197 -11.47 -14.13 -15.04
C GLN A 197 -11.64 -12.72 -15.64
N TRP A 198 -10.74 -11.79 -15.29
CA TRP A 198 -10.73 -10.42 -15.80
C TRP A 198 -9.99 -10.27 -17.13
N MET A 199 -9.30 -11.33 -17.57
CA MET A 199 -8.51 -11.39 -18.79
C MET A 199 -9.07 -12.40 -19.81
N GLY A 200 -10.36 -12.73 -19.73
CA GLY A 200 -11.01 -13.65 -20.66
C GLY A 200 -10.52 -15.11 -20.57
N GLY A 201 -9.99 -15.51 -19.41
CA GLY A 201 -9.48 -16.87 -19.17
C GLY A 201 -8.05 -17.12 -19.65
N ILE A 202 -7.33 -16.08 -20.11
CA ILE A 202 -5.93 -16.22 -20.52
C ILE A 202 -5.08 -16.68 -19.33
N GLU A 203 -4.32 -17.76 -19.52
CA GLU A 203 -3.46 -18.35 -18.47
C GLU A 203 -2.00 -17.93 -18.57
N THR A 204 -1.53 -17.54 -19.76
CA THR A 204 -0.15 -17.13 -19.99
C THR A 204 -0.05 -15.99 -21.00
N ILE A 205 1.00 -15.18 -20.88
CA ILE A 205 1.34 -14.10 -21.82
C ILE A 205 2.77 -14.34 -22.31
N GLY A 206 2.95 -14.55 -23.62
CA GLY A 206 4.25 -14.79 -24.25
C GLY A 206 4.53 -13.85 -25.42
N LYS A 207 5.68 -14.04 -26.09
CA LYS A 207 6.00 -13.33 -27.33
C LYS A 207 4.94 -13.60 -28.40
N LYS A 208 4.66 -12.59 -29.22
CA LYS A 208 3.84 -12.74 -30.43
C LYS A 208 4.57 -13.52 -31.51
#